data_AF-A0AAV0HAM2-F1
#
_entry.id   AF-A0AAV0HAM2-F1
#
_cell.length_a   1.000
_cell.length_b   1.000
_cell.length_c   1.000
_cell.angle_alpha   90.00
_cell.angle_beta   90.00
_cell.angle_gamma   90.00
#
_symmetry.space_group_name_H-M   'P 1'
#
loop_
_entity.id
_entity.type
_entity.pdbx_description
1 polymer ?
#
loop_
_entity_poly.entity_id
_entity_poly.type
_entity_poly.pdbx_seq_one_letter_code
_entity_poly.pdbx_strand_id
1 'polypeptide(L)'
;MEDTLHDYPIVSVDVEFPGCFRLTPQHAAEEVQFADMKHNVDITYLIQLASTLSNEKDTVAAILQFNLEFDLDRDLHAYESIRFLKAHGVGF
;
A
#
# COMPACT_ATOMS: atom_id res chain seq x y z
N MET A 1 7.68 19.77 -5.24
CA MET A 1 7.92 18.35 -4.97
C MET A 1 9.26 17.92 -5.56
N GLU A 2 9.52 18.18 -6.85
CA GLU A 2 10.86 17.96 -7.45
C GLU A 2 11.98 18.69 -6.68
N ASP A 3 11.83 19.99 -6.40
CA ASP A 3 12.84 20.74 -5.63
C ASP A 3 13.06 20.18 -4.21
N THR A 4 11.99 19.61 -3.61
CA THR A 4 12.05 19.01 -2.27
C THR A 4 12.81 17.69 -2.27
N LEU A 5 12.70 16.90 -3.35
CA LEU A 5 13.40 15.62 -3.49
C LEU A 5 14.92 15.78 -3.61
N HIS A 6 15.40 16.96 -4.03
CA HIS A 6 16.84 17.24 -4.05
C HIS A 6 17.42 17.29 -2.63
N ASP A 7 16.75 18.00 -1.72
CA ASP A 7 17.23 18.19 -0.33
C ASP A 7 16.78 17.06 0.61
N TYR A 8 15.74 16.31 0.22
CA TYR A 8 15.15 15.19 0.95
C TYR A 8 14.95 13.99 0.02
N PRO A 9 16.05 13.30 -0.36
CA PRO A 9 16.03 12.28 -1.42
C PRO A 9 15.51 10.91 -0.96
N ILE A 10 15.29 10.69 0.33
CA ILE A 10 14.81 9.42 0.86
C ILE A 10 13.28 9.44 0.84
N VAL A 11 12.70 8.45 0.16
CA VAL A 11 11.25 8.28 0.08
C VAL A 11 10.88 6.97 0.79
N SER A 12 10.21 7.08 1.93
CA SER A 12 9.54 5.92 2.54
C SER A 12 8.12 5.83 2.00
N VAL A 13 7.65 4.61 1.73
CA VAL A 13 6.34 4.35 1.14
C VAL A 13 5.64 3.27 1.95
N ASP A 14 4.33 3.47 2.15
CA ASP A 14 3.43 2.47 2.73
C ASP A 14 2.10 2.48 1.94
N VAL A 15 1.41 1.34 1.90
CA VAL A 15 0.17 1.20 1.12
C VAL A 15 -0.90 0.43 1.89
N GLU A 16 -2.14 0.86 1.74
CA GLU A 16 -3.31 0.10 2.20
C GLU A 16 -4.00 -0.54 0.99
N PHE A 17 -4.26 -1.85 1.09
CA PHE A 17 -4.78 -2.66 0.01
C PHE A 17 -5.88 -3.60 0.52
N PRO A 18 -6.77 -4.11 -0.35
CA PRO A 18 -7.99 -4.79 0.07
C PRO A 18 -7.76 -6.27 0.46
N GLY A 19 -6.54 -6.63 0.86
CA GLY A 19 -6.16 -7.98 1.29
C GLY A 19 -5.58 -8.89 0.20
N CYS A 20 -5.39 -10.17 0.55
CA CYS A 20 -4.82 -11.20 -0.32
C CYS A 20 -5.82 -12.34 -0.54
N PHE A 21 -5.94 -12.82 -1.78
CA PHE A 21 -6.78 -13.94 -2.18
C PHE A 21 -6.00 -15.24 -2.34
N ARG A 22 -4.73 -15.13 -2.73
CA ARG A 22 -3.74 -16.21 -2.62
C ARG A 22 -2.87 -15.96 -1.41
N LEU A 23 -2.82 -16.95 -0.52
CA LEU A 23 -1.95 -16.93 0.65
C LEU A 23 -0.67 -17.67 0.34
N THR A 24 0.45 -16.98 0.49
CA THR A 24 1.77 -17.56 0.30
C THR A 24 2.21 -18.30 1.56
N PRO A 25 2.62 -19.58 1.47
CA PRO A 25 3.22 -20.29 2.59
C PRO A 25 4.50 -19.61 3.09
N GLN A 26 4.72 -19.60 4.41
CA GLN A 26 5.87 -18.92 5.06
C GLN A 26 7.26 -19.35 4.54
N HIS A 27 7.37 -20.57 4.02
CA HIS A 27 8.62 -21.13 3.48
C HIS A 27 8.51 -21.48 2.00
N ALA A 28 7.61 -20.81 1.27
CA ALA A 28 7.48 -20.97 -0.17
C ALA A 28 8.77 -20.51 -0.87
N ALA A 29 9.08 -21.14 -2.00
CA ALA A 29 10.14 -20.68 -2.89
C ALA A 29 9.85 -19.26 -3.40
N GLU A 30 10.89 -18.48 -3.68
CA GLU A 30 10.77 -17.07 -4.09
C GLU A 30 9.87 -16.89 -5.30
N GLU A 31 9.91 -17.82 -6.25
CA GLU A 31 9.06 -17.80 -7.45
C GLU A 31 7.57 -17.94 -7.10
N VAL A 32 7.24 -18.72 -6.07
CA VAL A 32 5.88 -18.87 -5.57
C VAL A 32 5.45 -17.62 -4.81
N GLN A 33 6.33 -17.06 -3.97
CA GLN A 33 6.05 -15.80 -3.27
C GLN A 33 5.75 -14.67 -4.26
N PHE A 34 6.58 -14.54 -5.30
CA PHE A 34 6.36 -13.55 -6.35
C PHE A 34 5.07 -13.83 -7.14
N ALA A 35 4.81 -15.08 -7.53
CA ALA A 35 3.62 -15.41 -8.31
C ALA A 35 2.31 -15.14 -7.55
N ASP A 36 2.26 -15.45 -6.25
CA ASP A 36 1.10 -15.17 -5.40
C ASP A 36 0.93 -13.67 -5.14
N MET A 37 2.02 -12.96 -4.82
CA MET A 37 1.98 -11.50 -4.66
C MET A 37 1.51 -10.83 -5.96
N LYS A 38 2.10 -11.20 -7.11
CA LYS A 38 1.70 -10.70 -8.42
C LYS A 38 0.22 -10.96 -8.68
N HIS A 39 -0.27 -12.17 -8.41
CA HIS A 39 -1.68 -12.48 -8.61
C HIS A 39 -2.60 -11.58 -7.76
N ASN A 40 -2.28 -11.37 -6.48
CA ASN A 40 -3.07 -10.50 -5.60
C ASN A 40 -3.04 -9.03 -6.07
N VAL A 41 -1.86 -8.54 -6.47
CA VAL A 41 -1.68 -7.17 -6.97
C VAL A 41 -2.40 -6.96 -8.31
N ASP A 42 -2.33 -7.91 -9.24
CA ASP A 42 -2.94 -7.77 -10.57
C ASP A 42 -4.48 -7.69 -10.53
N ILE A 43 -5.12 -8.25 -9.49
CA ILE A 43 -6.59 -8.36 -9.40
C ILE A 43 -7.23 -7.38 -8.42
N THR A 44 -6.43 -6.54 -7.75
CA THR A 44 -6.92 -5.59 -6.75
C THR A 44 -6.49 -4.16 -7.07
N TYR A 45 -7.23 -3.19 -6.56
CA TYR A 45 -6.86 -1.79 -6.58
C TYR A 45 -6.34 -1.35 -5.21
N LEU A 46 -5.36 -0.43 -5.20
CA LEU A 46 -4.88 0.19 -3.96
C LEU A 46 -5.94 1.14 -3.40
N ILE A 47 -6.00 1.24 -2.07
CA ILE A 47 -6.94 2.12 -1.36
C ILE A 47 -6.22 3.41 -0.94
N GLN A 48 -5.04 3.28 -0.34
CA GLN A 48 -4.21 4.41 0.08
C GLN A 48 -2.73 4.17 -0.27
N LEU A 49 -2.03 5.27 -0.52
CA LEU A 49 -0.58 5.33 -0.64
C LEU A 49 -0.07 6.45 0.26
N ALA A 50 0.77 6.12 1.22
CA ALA A 50 1.47 7.09 2.05
C ALA A 50 2.92 7.20 1.60
N SER A 51 3.44 8.43 1.60
CA SER A 51 4.82 8.72 1.25
C SER A 51 5.41 9.74 2.23
N THR A 52 6.60 9.45 2.75
CA THR A 52 7.36 10.36 3.62
C THR A 52 8.66 10.72 2.92
N LEU A 53 8.89 12.03 2.75
CA LEU A 53 10.14 12.58 2.21
C LEU A 53 11.07 12.95 3.36
N SER A 54 12.25 12.36 3.39
CA SER A 54 13.28 12.60 4.40
C SER A 54 14.69 12.69 3.80
N ASN A 55 15.65 13.07 4.64
CA ASN A 55 17.07 13.09 4.29
C ASN A 55 17.87 12.12 5.15
N GLU A 56 19.18 12.02 4.89
CA GLU A 56 20.10 11.11 5.60
C GLU A 56 20.25 11.39 7.10
N LYS A 57 19.71 12.51 7.59
CA LYS A 57 19.70 12.89 9.02
C LYS A 57 18.33 12.64 9.66
N ASP A 58 17.48 11.83 9.02
CA ASP A 58 16.11 11.54 9.42
C ASP A 58 15.21 12.78 9.59
N THR A 59 15.56 13.89 8.92
CA THR A 59 14.71 15.09 8.92
C THR A 59 13.61 14.92 7.88
N VAL A 60 12.36 15.02 8.32
CA VAL A 60 11.18 14.89 7.46
C VAL A 60 10.78 16.25 6.89
N ALA A 61 10.65 16.33 5.56
CA ALA A 61 10.12 17.50 4.88
C ALA A 61 8.61 17.45 4.70
N ALA A 62 8.09 16.28 4.35
CA ALA A 62 6.68 16.11 4.03
C ALA A 62 6.21 14.68 4.29
N ILE A 63 4.95 14.56 4.66
CA ILE A 63 4.20 13.31 4.67
C ILE A 63 2.97 13.54 3.78
N LEU A 64 2.83 12.71 2.75
CA LEU A 64 1.75 12.76 1.78
C LEU A 64 0.93 11.49 1.93
N GLN A 65 -0.39 11.63 1.94
CA GLN A 65 -1.30 10.49 1.90
C GLN A 65 -2.27 10.67 0.74
N PHE A 66 -2.21 9.76 -0.21
CA PHE A 66 -3.09 9.70 -1.37
C PHE A 66 -4.20 8.70 -1.06
N ASN A 67 -5.45 9.18 -1.06
CA ASN A 67 -6.63 8.31 -1.01
C ASN A 67 -7.10 8.10 -2.44
N LEU A 68 -7.08 6.85 -2.90
CA LEU A 68 -7.44 6.47 -4.26
C LEU A 68 -8.92 6.11 -4.32
N GLU A 69 -9.49 6.17 -5.53
CA GLU A 69 -10.87 5.73 -5.75
C GLU A 69 -10.98 4.22 -5.54
N PHE A 70 -11.93 3.80 -4.69
CA PHE A 70 -12.18 2.40 -4.38
C PHE A 70 -13.68 2.20 -4.11
N ASP A 71 -14.36 1.42 -4.94
CA ASP A 71 -15.80 1.16 -4.87
C ASP A 71 -16.07 -0.22 -4.27
N LEU A 72 -16.59 -0.28 -3.04
CA LEU A 72 -16.90 -1.54 -2.35
C LEU A 72 -17.93 -2.42 -3.07
N ASP A 73 -18.75 -1.85 -3.95
CA ASP A 73 -19.75 -2.61 -4.71
C ASP A 73 -19.17 -3.21 -6.00
N ARG A 74 -18.00 -2.74 -6.46
CA ARG A 74 -17.39 -3.14 -7.74
C ARG A 74 -16.02 -3.80 -7.58
N ASP A 75 -15.22 -3.30 -6.67
CA ASP A 75 -13.82 -3.66 -6.54
C ASP A 75 -13.63 -4.89 -5.64
N LEU A 76 -12.75 -5.78 -6.09
CA LEU A 76 -12.49 -7.03 -5.41
C LEU A 76 -11.77 -6.79 -4.07
N HIS A 77 -12.33 -7.32 -2.99
CA HIS A 77 -11.78 -7.15 -1.65
C HIS A 77 -12.03 -8.33 -0.70
N ALA A 78 -11.10 -8.54 0.23
CA ALA A 78 -11.28 -9.45 1.33
C ALA A 78 -12.08 -8.75 2.44
N TYR A 79 -13.20 -9.37 2.86
CA TYR A 79 -14.09 -8.81 3.87
C TYR A 79 -13.36 -8.43 5.17
N GLU A 80 -12.46 -9.30 5.63
CA GLU A 80 -11.68 -9.08 6.86
C GLU A 80 -10.76 -7.84 6.75
N SER A 81 -10.15 -7.62 5.58
CA SER A 81 -9.30 -6.46 5.30
C SER A 81 -10.11 -5.16 5.30
N ILE A 82 -11.26 -5.13 4.62
CA ILE A 82 -12.13 -3.94 4.64
C ILE A 82 -12.67 -3.67 6.05
N ARG A 83 -13.06 -4.70 6.80
CA ARG A 83 -13.49 -4.53 8.20
C ARG A 83 -12.38 -3.94 9.04
N PHE A 84 -11.14 -4.43 8.89
CA PHE A 84 -9.97 -3.92 9.58
C PHE A 84 -9.72 -2.44 9.24
N LEU A 85 -9.71 -2.08 7.94
CA LEU A 85 -9.45 -0.71 7.50
C LEU A 85 -10.54 0.27 7.96
N LYS A 86 -11.83 -0.11 7.86
CA LYS A 86 -12.94 0.69 8.39
C LYS A 86 -12.81 0.95 9.89
N ALA A 87 -12.38 -0.06 10.65
CA ALA A 87 -12.15 0.10 12.09
C ALA A 87 -11.00 1.06 12.42
N HIS A 88 -10.10 1.32 11.47
CA HIS A 88 -8.97 2.24 11.59
C HIS A 88 -9.17 3.56 10.84
N GLY A 89 -10.41 3.88 10.45
CA GLY A 89 -10.78 5.20 9.94
C GLY A 89 -10.60 5.39 8.44
N VAL A 90 -10.37 4.32 7.67
CA VAL A 90 -10.42 4.39 6.21
C VAL A 90 -11.88 4.51 5.77
N GLY A 91 -12.19 5.61 5.08
CA GLY A 91 -13.46 5.84 4.40
C GLY A 91 -13.42 5.30 2.98
N PHE A 92 -14.53 4.70 2.56
CA PHE A 92 -14.75 4.12 1.23
C PHE A 92 -16.02 4.71 0.64
#